data_AF-A0A2B7Y5R5-F1
#
_entry.id   AF-A0A2B7Y5R5-F1
#
_cell.length_a   1.000
_cell.length_b   1.000
_cell.length_c   1.000
_cell.angle_alpha   90.00
_cell.angle_beta   90.00
_cell.angle_gamma   90.00
#
_symmetry.space_group_name_H-M   'P 1'
#
loop_
_entity.id
_entity.type
_entity.pdbx_description
1 polymer ?
#
loop_
_entity_poly.entity_id
_entity_poly.type
_entity_poly.pdbx_seq_one_letter_code
_entity_poly.pdbx_strand_id
1 'polypeptide(L)'
;MSVPRSRILDLVKVGLVSSNAIERPANASNPKAQCRIFSHTFNPTQQRLGNKVLRQRLRGPALASYYPQRIGTLKELGEAYDALGLRVVDYPEGKRLEVIEKLKKRGKGAPKKKRTAAESRSAKRR
;
A
#
# COMPACT_ATOMS: atom_id res chain seq x y z
N MET A 1 -6.89 46.63 -64.08
CA MET A 1 -8.37 46.76 -64.11
C MET A 1 -8.82 46.60 -62.65
N SER A 2 -9.03 47.64 -61.83
CA SER A 2 -10.09 48.68 -61.86
C SER A 2 -11.45 48.03 -62.16
N VAL A 3 -12.44 47.95 -61.26
CA VAL A 3 -13.13 49.03 -60.52
C VAL A 3 -13.69 48.47 -59.18
N PRO A 4 -13.92 49.32 -58.15
CA PRO A 4 -14.23 48.94 -56.77
C PRO A 4 -15.73 48.96 -56.44
N ARG A 5 -16.15 48.21 -55.41
CA ARG A 5 -17.45 48.43 -54.77
C ARG A 5 -17.28 49.42 -53.62
N SER A 6 -17.51 50.68 -53.95
CA SER A 6 -17.67 51.77 -53.01
C SER A 6 -18.97 51.63 -52.21
N ARG A 7 -18.98 52.39 -51.11
CA ARG A 7 -20.10 52.85 -50.28
C ARG A 7 -20.27 52.09 -48.96
N ILE A 8 -19.67 52.59 -47.88
CA ILE A 8 -20.04 53.78 -47.07
C ILE A 8 -21.17 53.39 -46.11
N LEU A 9 -20.78 53.26 -44.82
CA LEU A 9 -21.59 53.17 -43.60
C LEU A 9 -22.38 51.84 -43.53
N ASP A 10 -22.09 50.94 -42.58
CA ASP A 10 -22.56 51.12 -41.22
C ASP A 10 -21.54 50.78 -40.13
N LEU A 11 -21.29 51.83 -39.37
CA LEU A 11 -20.76 51.87 -38.03
C LEU A 11 -21.67 51.07 -37.06
N VAL A 12 -21.01 50.41 -36.09
CA VAL A 12 -21.56 50.01 -34.78
C VAL A 12 -22.53 48.81 -34.77
N LYS A 13 -21.96 47.65 -34.46
CA LYS A 13 -22.25 46.98 -33.19
C LYS A 13 -21.16 45.98 -32.85
N VAL A 14 -20.28 46.36 -31.92
CA VAL A 14 -19.49 45.41 -31.13
C VAL A 14 -20.51 44.63 -30.30
N GLY A 15 -21.02 43.55 -30.89
CA GLY A 15 -21.87 42.58 -30.22
C GLY A 15 -21.00 41.71 -29.35
N LEU A 16 -20.98 42.02 -28.05
CA LEU A 16 -20.55 41.12 -26.98
C LEU A 16 -20.98 39.69 -27.31
N VAL A 17 -19.99 38.81 -27.51
CA VAL A 17 -20.19 37.37 -27.41
C VAL A 17 -20.48 37.08 -25.94
N SER A 18 -21.73 37.30 -25.53
CA SER A 18 -22.23 36.76 -24.29
C SER A 18 -22.26 35.25 -24.47
N SER A 19 -21.34 34.56 -23.81
CA SER A 19 -21.46 33.13 -23.57
C SER A 19 -22.87 32.87 -23.06
N ASN A 20 -23.70 32.20 -23.86
CA ASN A 20 -25.01 31.74 -23.45
C ASN A 20 -24.82 30.80 -22.25
N ALA A 21 -24.87 31.37 -21.05
CA ALA A 21 -25.12 30.61 -19.85
C ALA A 21 -26.56 30.12 -19.99
N ILE A 22 -26.73 28.82 -20.22
CA ILE A 22 -28.02 28.15 -20.07
C ILE A 22 -28.56 28.55 -18.69
N GLU A 23 -29.58 29.39 -18.65
CA GLU A 23 -30.28 29.77 -17.43
C GLU A 23 -30.91 28.51 -16.85
N ARG A 24 -30.26 27.94 -15.84
CA ARG A 24 -30.78 26.77 -15.12
C ARG A 24 -31.96 27.25 -14.27
N PRO A 25 -33.10 26.53 -14.25
CA PRO A 25 -34.28 26.97 -13.51
C PRO A 25 -33.98 27.15 -12.02
N ALA A 26 -34.72 28.03 -11.33
CA ALA A 26 -34.51 28.38 -9.91
C ALA A 26 -34.53 27.17 -8.94
N ASN A 27 -35.10 26.04 -9.36
CA ASN A 27 -35.16 24.78 -8.61
C ASN A 27 -34.05 23.78 -8.98
N ALA A 28 -33.07 24.16 -9.80
CA ALA A 28 -31.96 23.31 -10.17
C ALA A 28 -30.93 23.22 -9.03
N SER A 29 -30.54 22.01 -8.65
CA SER A 29 -29.47 21.80 -7.68
C SER A 29 -28.19 22.47 -8.17
N ASN A 30 -27.70 23.47 -7.41
CA ASN A 30 -26.43 24.11 -7.70
C ASN A 30 -25.30 23.16 -7.29
N PRO A 31 -24.59 22.51 -8.24
CA PRO A 31 -23.60 21.50 -7.91
C PRO A 31 -22.42 22.08 -7.11
N LYS A 32 -22.12 23.39 -7.29
CA LYS A 32 -21.08 24.07 -6.53
C LYS A 32 -21.50 24.25 -5.07
N ALA A 33 -22.75 24.66 -4.83
CA ALA A 33 -23.29 24.78 -3.47
C ALA A 33 -23.40 23.42 -2.78
N GLN A 34 -23.86 22.40 -3.49
CA GLN A 34 -23.93 21.03 -2.99
C GLN A 34 -22.55 20.48 -2.62
N CYS A 35 -21.55 20.64 -3.49
CA CYS A 35 -20.17 20.24 -3.17
C CYS A 35 -19.62 20.96 -1.94
N ARG A 36 -19.98 22.24 -1.74
CA ARG A 36 -19.61 23.01 -0.54
C ARG A 36 -20.28 22.48 0.72
N ILE A 37 -21.57 22.14 0.66
CA ILE A 37 -22.33 21.58 1.79
C ILE A 37 -21.77 20.21 2.20
N PHE A 38 -21.47 19.33 1.24
CA PHE A 38 -21.04 17.94 1.50
C PHE A 38 -19.52 17.74 1.46
N SER A 39 -18.73 18.82 1.47
CA SER A 39 -17.26 18.77 1.41
C SER A 39 -16.72 17.91 0.24
N HIS A 40 -17.39 17.95 -0.91
CA HIS A 40 -16.96 17.29 -2.14
C HIS A 40 -16.12 18.24 -3.01
N THR A 41 -15.18 17.68 -3.76
CA THR A 41 -14.40 18.45 -4.75
C THR A 41 -15.24 18.77 -5.98
N PHE A 42 -15.41 20.05 -6.31
CA PHE A 42 -16.07 20.53 -7.52
C PHE A 42 -15.06 20.68 -8.68
N ASN A 43 -15.24 19.95 -9.80
CA ASN A 43 -14.31 19.95 -10.95
C ASN A 43 -15.07 20.21 -12.28
N PRO A 44 -15.34 21.48 -12.63
CA PRO A 44 -16.12 21.84 -13.82
C PRO A 44 -15.33 21.65 -15.13
N THR A 45 -14.00 21.75 -15.09
CA THR A 45 -13.09 21.66 -16.25
C THR A 45 -12.63 20.22 -16.55
N GLN A 46 -13.12 19.24 -15.79
CA GLN A 46 -12.82 17.82 -15.93
C GLN A 46 -11.31 17.50 -15.93
N GLN A 47 -10.53 18.27 -15.16
CA GLN A 47 -9.08 18.07 -15.05
C GLN A 47 -8.74 16.80 -14.25
N ARG A 48 -7.59 16.17 -14.57
CA ARG A 48 -7.10 14.95 -13.91
C ARG A 48 -6.34 15.28 -12.62
N LEU A 49 -7.07 15.49 -11.52
CA LEU A 49 -6.52 15.90 -10.22
C LEU A 49 -5.99 14.74 -9.33
N GLY A 50 -6.02 13.49 -9.81
CA GLY A 50 -5.53 12.35 -9.01
C GLY A 50 -6.44 11.89 -7.85
N ASN A 51 -7.61 12.52 -7.65
CA ASN A 51 -8.57 12.18 -6.58
C ASN A 51 -9.02 10.70 -6.57
N LYS A 52 -8.89 9.97 -7.69
CA LYS A 52 -9.13 8.52 -7.75
C LYS A 52 -8.19 7.75 -6.82
N VAL A 53 -6.91 8.13 -6.76
CA VAL A 53 -5.90 7.45 -5.93
C VAL A 53 -6.15 7.75 -4.46
N LEU A 54 -6.44 9.00 -4.11
CA LEU A 54 -6.70 9.40 -2.72
C LEU A 54 -8.00 8.82 -2.15
N ARG A 55 -9.01 8.58 -2.99
CA ARG A 55 -10.27 7.94 -2.58
C ARG A 55 -10.17 6.42 -2.44
N GLN A 56 -9.10 5.80 -2.95
CA GLN A 56 -8.93 4.37 -2.78
C GLN A 56 -8.69 4.07 -1.30
N ARG A 57 -9.50 3.16 -0.76
CA ARG A 57 -9.29 2.66 0.61
C ARG A 57 -7.97 1.90 0.67
N LEU A 58 -7.17 2.19 1.69
CA LEU A 58 -5.91 1.51 1.94
C LEU A 58 -6.16 0.03 2.24
N ARG A 59 -5.39 -0.87 1.60
CA ARG A 59 -5.48 -2.32 1.79
C ARG A 59 -4.40 -2.88 2.74
N GLY A 60 -3.52 -2.02 3.25
CA GLY A 60 -2.38 -2.40 4.09
C GLY A 60 -2.74 -3.34 5.25
N PRO A 61 -3.74 -3.02 6.09
CA PRO A 61 -4.12 -3.87 7.22
C PRO A 61 -4.53 -5.29 6.79
N ALA A 62 -5.31 -5.41 5.71
CA ALA A 62 -5.77 -6.70 5.19
C ALA A 62 -4.61 -7.55 4.63
N LEU A 63 -3.58 -6.91 4.06
CA LEU A 63 -2.39 -7.61 3.57
C LEU A 63 -1.45 -8.00 4.70
N ALA A 64 -1.29 -7.14 5.71
CA ALA A 64 -0.46 -7.42 6.87
C ALA A 64 -0.97 -8.64 7.67
N SER A 65 -2.29 -8.81 7.74
CA SER A 65 -2.95 -9.94 8.39
C SER A 65 -3.04 -11.21 7.53
N TYR A 66 -2.27 -11.34 6.45
CA TYR A 66 -2.34 -12.51 5.57
C TYR A 66 -1.99 -13.82 6.29
N TYR A 67 -0.94 -13.79 7.11
CA TYR A 67 -0.63 -14.89 8.02
C TYR A 67 -1.24 -14.61 9.39
N PRO A 68 -1.80 -15.64 10.06
CA PRO A 68 -2.31 -15.49 11.40
C PRO A 68 -1.20 -15.03 12.36
N GLN A 69 -1.55 -14.17 13.30
CA GLN A 69 -0.65 -13.80 14.38
C GLN A 69 -0.32 -15.05 15.22
N ARG A 70 0.90 -15.10 15.76
CA ARG A 70 1.32 -16.23 16.61
C ARG A 70 0.58 -16.13 17.95
N ILE A 71 -0.35 -17.04 18.17
CA ILE A 71 -1.18 -17.13 19.38
C ILE A 71 -0.54 -18.08 20.40
N GLY A 72 0.51 -17.62 21.07
CA GLY A 72 1.16 -18.38 22.13
C GLY A 72 2.25 -19.34 21.65
N THR A 73 3.35 -19.38 22.39
CA THR A 73 4.44 -20.36 22.18
C THR A 73 4.49 -21.36 23.35
N LEU A 74 4.94 -22.60 23.13
CA LEU A 74 5.17 -23.57 24.22
C LEU A 74 6.10 -23.03 25.32
N LYS A 75 6.97 -22.09 24.99
CA LYS A 75 7.82 -21.37 25.96
C LYS A 75 7.02 -20.48 26.89
N GLU A 76 6.12 -19.67 26.33
CA GLU A 76 5.22 -18.80 27.09
C GLU A 76 4.29 -19.62 27.98
N LEU A 77 3.85 -20.80 27.50
CA LEU A 77 3.13 -21.77 28.32
C LEU A 77 3.99 -22.29 29.48
N GLY A 78 5.25 -22.64 29.23
CA GLY A 78 6.18 -23.06 30.29
C GLY A 78 6.35 -21.98 31.37
N GLU A 79 6.56 -20.73 30.96
CA GLU A 79 6.71 -19.60 31.89
C GLU A 79 5.44 -19.36 32.73
N ALA A 80 4.26 -19.51 32.15
CA ALA A 80 2.99 -19.32 32.85
C ALA A 80 2.74 -20.37 33.96
N TYR A 81 3.20 -21.60 33.75
CA TYR A 81 2.97 -22.72 34.66
C TYR A 81 4.17 -23.06 35.57
N ASP A 82 5.29 -22.34 35.42
CA ASP A 82 6.50 -22.55 36.23
C ASP A 82 6.23 -22.28 37.72
N ALA A 83 5.40 -21.28 38.03
CA ALA A 83 4.97 -20.95 39.39
C ALA A 83 4.19 -22.09 40.08
N LEU A 84 3.57 -22.97 39.30
CA LEU A 84 2.84 -24.14 39.79
C LEU A 84 3.74 -25.39 39.89
N GLY A 85 5.04 -25.27 39.59
CA GLY A 85 5.99 -26.38 39.59
C GLY A 85 5.80 -27.36 38.44
N LEU A 86 5.00 -27.00 37.42
CA LEU A 86 4.71 -27.84 36.27
C LEU A 86 5.71 -27.56 35.15
N ARG A 87 6.28 -28.62 34.55
CA ARG A 87 7.17 -28.50 33.38
C ARG A 87 6.44 -28.86 32.10
N VAL A 88 6.54 -27.98 31.11
CA VAL A 88 6.07 -28.23 29.75
C VAL A 88 7.20 -28.89 28.95
N VAL A 89 6.87 -29.97 28.22
CA VAL A 89 7.82 -30.69 27.37
C VAL A 89 7.43 -30.56 25.91
N ASP A 90 8.35 -30.06 25.08
CA ASP A 90 8.21 -29.99 23.63
C ASP A 90 8.78 -31.27 22.98
N TYR A 91 7.89 -32.23 22.69
CA TYR A 91 8.25 -33.50 22.07
C TYR A 91 8.93 -33.39 20.69
N PRO A 92 8.41 -32.61 19.71
CA PRO A 92 9.08 -32.48 18.42
C PRO A 92 10.47 -31.85 18.56
N GLU A 93 10.64 -30.87 19.45
CA GLU A 93 11.96 -30.30 19.72
C GLU A 93 12.90 -31.33 20.38
N GLY A 94 12.42 -32.10 21.35
CA GLY A 94 13.18 -33.20 21.95
C GLY A 94 13.66 -34.22 20.92
N LYS A 95 12.78 -34.68 20.02
CA LYS A 95 13.14 -35.58 18.91
C LYS A 95 14.20 -34.97 17.99
N ARG A 96 14.10 -33.68 17.69
CA ARG A 96 15.09 -32.97 16.86
C ARG A 96 16.47 -32.99 17.52
N LEU A 97 16.54 -32.78 18.83
CA LEU A 97 17.78 -32.82 19.60
C LEU A 97 18.39 -34.22 19.63
N GLU A 98 17.58 -35.26 19.86
CA GLU A 98 18.05 -36.65 19.81
C GLU A 98 18.67 -37.02 18.45
N VAL A 99 18.05 -36.59 17.35
CA VAL A 99 18.59 -36.82 16.00
C VAL A 99 19.94 -36.13 15.84
N ILE A 100 20.07 -34.90 16.32
CA ILE A 100 21.35 -34.17 16.30
C ILE A 100 22.43 -34.92 17.09
N GLU A 101 22.10 -35.42 18.28
CA GLU A 101 23.03 -36.20 19.10
C GLU A 101 23.47 -37.50 18.42
N LYS A 102 22.53 -38.24 17.82
CA LYS A 102 22.81 -39.45 17.04
C LYS A 102 23.75 -39.16 15.87
N LEU A 103 23.54 -38.05 15.16
CA LEU A 103 24.42 -37.63 14.05
C LEU A 103 25.82 -37.26 14.53
N LYS A 104 25.92 -36.49 15.63
CA LYS A 104 27.21 -36.11 16.24
C LYS A 104 28.01 -37.34 16.67
N LYS A 105 27.37 -38.32 17.33
CA LYS A 105 27.99 -39.58 17.75
C LYS A 105 28.61 -40.36 16.58
N ARG A 106 28.02 -40.26 15.39
CA ARG A 106 28.48 -40.94 14.16
C ARG A 106 29.49 -40.13 13.34
N GLY A 107 29.90 -38.95 13.81
CA GLY A 107 30.72 -38.01 13.03
C GLY A 107 29.98 -37.40 11.83
N LYS A 108 28.65 -37.59 11.74
CA LYS A 108 27.77 -37.06 10.69
C LYS A 108 27.07 -35.77 11.11
N GLY A 109 27.57 -35.12 12.16
CA GLY A 109 27.08 -33.82 12.61
C GLY A 109 27.38 -32.74 11.57
N ALA A 110 26.59 -31.67 11.58
CA ALA A 110 26.87 -30.51 10.75
C ALA A 110 28.29 -29.97 11.04
N PRO A 111 29.09 -29.66 10.01
CA PRO A 111 30.41 -29.11 10.21
C PRO A 111 30.33 -27.73 10.90
N LYS A 112 31.42 -27.33 11.56
CA LYS A 112 31.50 -26.02 12.22
C LYS A 112 31.24 -24.90 11.20
N LYS A 113 30.23 -24.06 11.48
CA LYS A 113 29.95 -22.89 10.66
C LYS A 113 31.14 -21.93 10.72
N LYS A 114 31.73 -21.65 9.57
CA LYS A 114 32.79 -20.65 9.40
C LYS A 114 32.21 -19.26 9.65
N ARG A 115 32.81 -18.49 10.55
CA ARG A 115 32.32 -17.15 10.93
C ARG A 115 33.18 -16.03 10.36
N THR A 116 34.44 -16.30 10.04
CA THR A 116 35.38 -15.29 9.50
C THR A 116 35.82 -15.59 8.07
N ALA A 117 36.26 -14.56 7.36
CA ALA A 117 36.76 -14.68 5.99
C ALA A 117 38.09 -15.47 5.90
N ALA A 118 38.90 -15.46 6.97
CA ALA A 118 40.11 -16.29 7.05
C ALA A 118 39.77 -17.79 7.10
N GLU A 119 38.73 -18.17 7.86
CA GLU A 119 38.26 -19.56 7.96
C GLU A 119 37.66 -20.06 6.63
N SER A 120 37.03 -19.19 5.83
CA SER A 120 36.41 -19.56 4.54
C SER A 120 37.41 -19.92 3.45
N ARG A 121 38.59 -19.29 3.45
CA ARG A 121 39.63 -19.45 2.41
C ARG A 121 40.40 -20.77 2.48
N SER A 122 40.41 -21.50 3.60
CA SER A 122 41.22 -22.72 3.73
C SER A 122 40.75 -23.93 2.90
N ALA A 123 39.54 -23.87 2.33
CA ALA A 123 39.00 -24.94 1.49
C ALA A 123 39.38 -24.80 -0.01
N LYS A 124 40.10 -23.74 -0.41
CA LYS A 124 40.41 -23.45 -1.83
C LYS A 124 41.83 -23.83 -2.27
N ARG A 125 42.57 -24.61 -1.47
CA ARG A 125 43.88 -25.16 -1.89
C ARG A 125 43.89 -26.68 -1.79
N ARG A 126 43.48 -27.31 -2.89
CA ARG A 126 43.99 -28.59 -3.35
C ARG A 126 43.86 -28.61 -4.87
#